data_AF-A0A7K1WYY6-F1
#
_entry.id   AF-A0A7K1WYY6-F1
#
_cell.length_a   1.000
_cell.length_b   1.000
_cell.length_c   1.000
_cell.angle_alpha   90.00
_cell.angle_beta   90.00
_cell.angle_gamma   90.00
#
_symmetry.space_group_name_H-M   'P 1'
#
loop_
_entity.id
_entity.type
_entity.pdbx_description
1 polymer ?
#
loop_
_entity_poly.entity_id
_entity_poly.type
_entity_poly.pdbx_seq_one_letter_code
_entity_poly.pdbx_strand_id
1 'polypeptide(L)'
;MALFIENNPVSNLKTNSGSTDYYFDHKNITAIKNDKNEAAYSIPLYITSEKRSNILNNLSVEITDTNVDIKLVTIEGMDNGTIRYSASPFHGHQANYTPSKTARIDCYCVTVYSDCSCHSTHATGGCDYPNVFTSCGCSGDGYSDPEPSPTTPATKSSWTGGSGGGTSYGNTGEGIYIALQKMFKPDYQFSALEKYTIINNYQYSKALIDFLNNEGFTPANKAFTLQMLYNIEDGQFTIVKQLNNSIQNFIYSQKSPVNVDLTAIYDNINLPENQKFKEIYDGLSKSNEFQKLFIDLFGNNSRFNVKFELVDAVYDSKDPTKEINANTIYDPNLPYTLIQINKKKLNDSSIKQTRIENARTIIHEFIHAYLFTISNNPIVGEKDIVSLLNKKYPTAEEQHDFMYNNMIPTITKILTESRDFLTFPIGRSEVESLTVYTTKDQSSSEIWNWKNYFESISLQGLDETISYKKDFPKDSDALFKMQLYIQHGRTWLDKKN
;
A
#
# COMPACT_ATOMS: atom_id res chain seq x y z
N MET A 1 21.04 -27.29 -12.77
CA MET A 1 20.58 -26.04 -13.40
C MET A 1 21.55 -24.89 -13.15
N ALA A 2 21.74 -24.41 -11.91
CA ALA A 2 22.74 -23.37 -11.61
C ALA A 2 24.14 -23.71 -12.15
N LEU A 3 24.62 -24.94 -11.90
CA LEU A 3 25.87 -25.47 -12.48
C LEU A 3 25.85 -25.66 -14.01
N PHE A 4 24.68 -25.81 -14.65
CA PHE A 4 24.58 -25.93 -16.11
C PHE A 4 24.63 -24.54 -16.77
N ILE A 5 24.03 -23.55 -16.11
CA ILE A 5 24.01 -22.13 -16.51
C ILE A 5 25.36 -21.47 -16.23
N GLU A 6 26.03 -21.77 -15.12
CA GLU A 6 27.38 -21.26 -14.80
C GLU A 6 28.46 -21.79 -15.76
N ASN A 7 28.30 -23.01 -16.28
CA ASN A 7 29.28 -23.67 -17.15
C ASN A 7 29.00 -23.49 -18.65
N ASN A 8 27.89 -22.87 -19.05
CA ASN A 8 27.61 -22.50 -20.44
C ASN A 8 27.58 -20.96 -20.54
N PRO A 9 28.46 -20.32 -21.35
CA PRO A 9 28.62 -18.88 -21.35
C PRO A 9 27.47 -18.21 -22.12
N VAL A 10 26.28 -18.22 -21.54
CA VAL A 10 25.08 -17.53 -22.06
C VAL A 10 24.88 -16.18 -21.37
N SER A 11 25.72 -15.86 -20.37
CA SER A 11 25.57 -14.70 -19.48
C SER A 11 25.87 -13.34 -20.11
N ASN A 12 26.15 -13.25 -21.41
CA ASN A 12 26.22 -12.00 -22.19
C ASN A 12 26.01 -12.29 -23.68
N LEU A 13 24.77 -12.59 -24.08
CA LEU A 13 24.43 -12.70 -25.49
C LEU A 13 24.28 -11.31 -26.10
N LYS A 14 25.38 -10.80 -26.67
CA LYS A 14 25.32 -9.71 -27.64
C LYS A 14 24.78 -10.27 -28.95
N THR A 15 23.68 -9.72 -29.45
CA THR A 15 23.28 -9.99 -30.84
C THR A 15 24.34 -9.40 -31.78
N ASN A 16 24.58 -10.04 -32.94
CA ASN A 16 25.48 -9.52 -33.98
C ASN A 16 25.07 -8.13 -34.51
N SER A 17 23.92 -7.57 -34.08
CA SER A 17 23.44 -6.24 -34.43
C SER A 17 23.83 -5.14 -33.42
N GLY A 18 24.50 -5.46 -32.31
CA GLY A 18 25.13 -4.49 -31.41
C GLY A 18 24.21 -3.58 -30.58
N SER A 19 22.89 -3.84 -30.54
CA SER A 19 21.90 -2.92 -29.95
C SER A 19 21.00 -3.52 -28.86
N THR A 20 21.17 -4.79 -28.51
CA THR A 20 20.24 -5.51 -27.65
C THR A 20 21.02 -6.45 -26.73
N ASP A 21 21.10 -6.11 -25.43
CA ASP A 21 21.60 -7.04 -24.41
C ASP A 21 20.42 -7.72 -23.73
N TYR A 22 20.52 -9.04 -23.55
CA TYR A 22 19.57 -9.85 -22.82
C TYR A 22 20.11 -10.13 -21.42
N TYR A 23 19.31 -9.90 -20.39
CA TYR A 23 19.60 -10.25 -19.01
C TYR A 23 18.69 -11.41 -18.58
N PHE A 24 19.31 -12.47 -18.06
CA PHE A 24 18.59 -13.62 -17.51
C PHE A 24 18.25 -13.36 -16.05
N ASP A 25 16.98 -13.49 -15.70
CA ASP A 25 16.58 -13.45 -14.30
C ASP A 25 16.72 -14.80 -13.62
N HIS A 26 17.92 -15.04 -13.11
CA HIS A 26 18.23 -16.26 -12.39
C HIS A 26 17.47 -16.39 -11.05
N LYS A 27 16.85 -15.32 -10.53
CA LYS A 27 16.12 -15.36 -9.25
C LYS A 27 14.69 -15.87 -9.40
N ASN A 28 14.10 -15.73 -10.58
CA ASN A 28 12.68 -16.02 -10.83
C ASN A 28 12.45 -17.25 -11.73
N ILE A 29 13.37 -18.23 -11.69
CA ILE A 29 13.22 -19.47 -12.46
C ILE A 29 12.07 -20.30 -11.90
N THR A 30 11.07 -20.58 -12.73
CA THR A 30 9.92 -21.43 -12.36
C THR A 30 10.07 -22.81 -12.97
N ALA A 31 9.86 -23.86 -12.18
CA ALA A 31 9.85 -25.25 -12.66
C ALA A 31 8.42 -25.78 -12.73
N ILE A 32 8.01 -26.24 -13.91
CA ILE A 32 6.74 -26.91 -14.16
C ILE A 32 7.05 -28.38 -14.36
N LYS A 33 6.48 -29.23 -13.50
CA LYS A 33 6.67 -30.67 -13.58
C LYS A 33 5.44 -31.34 -14.16
N ASN A 34 5.63 -32.32 -15.02
CA ASN A 34 4.54 -33.17 -15.48
C ASN A 34 4.33 -34.37 -14.54
N ASP A 35 3.33 -35.19 -14.85
CA ASP A 35 2.94 -36.37 -14.05
C ASP A 35 4.01 -37.47 -14.01
N LYS A 36 5.06 -37.37 -14.85
CA LYS A 36 6.23 -38.24 -14.86
C LYS A 36 7.42 -37.64 -14.11
N ASN A 37 7.22 -36.51 -13.43
CA ASN A 37 8.24 -35.74 -12.71
C ASN A 37 9.35 -35.16 -13.62
N GLU A 38 9.13 -35.10 -14.93
CA GLU A 38 9.97 -34.37 -15.89
C GLU A 38 9.72 -32.87 -15.69
N ALA A 39 10.77 -32.04 -15.75
CA ALA A 39 10.70 -30.63 -15.39
C ALA A 39 10.99 -29.72 -16.58
N ALA A 40 10.04 -28.87 -16.93
CA ALA A 40 10.24 -27.71 -17.79
C ALA A 40 10.54 -26.48 -16.92
N TYR A 41 11.54 -25.71 -17.30
CA TYR A 41 11.98 -24.53 -16.57
C TYR A 41 11.73 -23.29 -17.43
N SER A 42 11.07 -22.30 -16.84
CA SER A 42 10.83 -20.99 -17.43
C SER A 42 11.84 -20.01 -16.84
N ILE A 43 12.63 -19.35 -17.68
CA ILE A 43 13.64 -18.36 -17.27
C ILE A 43 13.28 -17.01 -17.92
N PRO A 44 12.82 -16.02 -17.14
CA PRO A 44 12.53 -14.69 -17.66
C PRO A 44 13.76 -14.05 -18.30
N LEU A 45 13.55 -13.41 -19.47
CA LEU A 45 14.57 -12.69 -20.23
C LEU A 45 14.18 -11.21 -20.32
N TYR A 46 15.01 -10.34 -19.77
CA TYR A 46 14.83 -8.89 -19.87
C TYR A 46 15.71 -8.32 -20.99
N ILE A 47 15.16 -7.44 -21.82
CA ILE A 47 15.89 -6.73 -22.86
C ILE A 47 16.27 -5.32 -22.36
N THR A 48 17.53 -4.92 -22.49
CA THR A 48 18.01 -3.58 -22.05
C THR A 48 17.82 -2.46 -23.08
N SER A 49 17.22 -2.72 -24.24
CA SER A 49 17.00 -1.68 -25.26
C SER A 49 15.80 -0.79 -24.91
N GLU A 50 15.99 0.53 -24.96
CA GLU A 50 14.99 1.59 -24.68
C GLU A 50 13.71 1.55 -25.56
N LYS A 51 13.56 0.61 -26.51
CA LYS A 51 12.68 0.82 -27.67
C LYS A 51 11.41 0.00 -27.80
N ARG A 52 11.08 -1.02 -26.99
CA ARG A 52 9.75 -1.69 -27.09
C ARG A 52 9.24 -2.25 -25.76
N SER A 53 8.37 -1.49 -25.09
CA SER A 53 7.60 -1.90 -23.90
C SER A 53 6.58 -3.02 -24.14
N ASN A 54 6.40 -3.46 -25.39
CA ASN A 54 5.32 -4.38 -25.78
C ASN A 54 5.78 -5.81 -26.03
N ILE A 55 7.06 -6.15 -25.77
CA ILE A 55 7.61 -7.48 -26.10
C ILE A 55 8.24 -8.09 -24.84
N LEU A 56 7.63 -9.14 -24.32
CA LEU A 56 8.20 -9.98 -23.28
C LEU A 56 8.92 -11.18 -23.93
N ASN A 57 10.14 -11.46 -23.49
CA ASN A 57 10.89 -12.65 -23.93
C ASN A 57 11.03 -13.60 -22.75
N ASN A 58 10.87 -14.89 -23.00
CA ASN A 58 11.03 -15.93 -22.00
C ASN A 58 11.79 -17.11 -22.61
N LEU A 59 12.77 -17.65 -21.89
CA LEU A 59 13.46 -18.86 -22.31
C LEU A 59 12.74 -20.05 -21.68
N SER A 60 12.17 -20.92 -22.51
CA SER A 60 11.66 -22.21 -22.08
C SER A 60 12.75 -23.26 -22.25
N VAL A 61 13.12 -23.91 -21.16
CA VAL A 61 14.11 -24.99 -21.12
C VAL A 61 13.39 -26.26 -20.65
N GLU A 62 13.12 -27.17 -21.56
CA GLU A 62 12.56 -28.49 -21.23
C GLU A 62 13.70 -29.49 -21.08
N ILE A 63 13.82 -30.10 -19.90
CA ILE A 63 14.84 -31.11 -19.62
C ILE A 63 14.14 -32.44 -19.38
N THR A 64 14.42 -33.41 -20.25
CA THR A 64 14.00 -34.81 -20.10
C THR A 64 15.21 -35.69 -19.82
N ASP A 65 14.98 -36.95 -19.47
CA ASP A 65 16.06 -37.92 -19.24
C ASP A 65 16.95 -38.15 -20.47
N THR A 66 16.48 -37.78 -21.67
CA THR A 66 17.14 -38.06 -22.95
C THR A 66 17.48 -36.83 -23.77
N ASN A 67 16.96 -35.64 -23.44
CA ASN A 67 17.16 -34.44 -24.24
C ASN A 67 17.05 -33.13 -23.42
N VAL A 68 17.66 -32.07 -23.93
CA VAL A 68 17.44 -30.69 -23.49
C VAL A 68 16.93 -29.90 -24.69
N ASP A 69 15.66 -29.49 -24.65
CA ASP A 69 15.06 -28.61 -25.67
C ASP A 69 15.00 -27.18 -25.13
N ILE A 70 15.58 -26.23 -25.87
CA ILE A 70 15.61 -24.82 -25.49
C ILE A 70 14.87 -24.02 -26.56
N LYS A 71 13.79 -23.37 -26.14
CA LYS A 71 12.97 -22.51 -27.01
C LYS A 71 12.96 -21.10 -26.47
N LEU A 72 13.20 -20.13 -27.37
CA LEU A 72 12.89 -18.74 -27.08
C LEU A 72 11.41 -18.54 -27.34
N VAL A 73 10.67 -18.21 -26.29
CA VAL A 73 9.28 -17.83 -26.36
C VAL A 73 9.22 -16.31 -26.36
N THR A 74 8.79 -15.73 -27.47
CA THR A 74 8.51 -14.30 -27.59
C THR A 74 7.01 -14.10 -27.46
N ILE A 75 6.61 -13.27 -26.51
CA ILE A 75 5.24 -12.84 -26.29
C ILE A 75 5.19 -11.35 -26.65
N GLU A 76 4.53 -11.03 -27.74
CA GLU A 76 4.40 -9.65 -28.22
C GLU A 76 2.96 -9.17 -28.08
N GLY A 77 2.79 -8.06 -27.37
CA GLY A 77 1.56 -7.29 -27.36
C GLY A 77 1.41 -6.52 -28.67
N MET A 78 0.34 -6.80 -29.40
CA MET A 78 0.00 -6.12 -30.65
C MET A 78 -0.84 -4.88 -30.35
N ASP A 79 -0.77 -3.87 -31.24
CA ASP A 79 -1.49 -2.59 -31.07
C ASP A 79 -3.02 -2.74 -31.03
N ASN A 80 -3.55 -3.85 -31.57
CA ASN A 80 -4.97 -4.20 -31.50
C ASN A 80 -5.36 -4.93 -30.19
N GLY A 81 -4.44 -5.02 -29.22
CA GLY A 81 -4.66 -5.64 -27.92
C GLY A 81 -4.68 -7.17 -27.93
N THR A 82 -4.29 -7.81 -29.04
CA THR A 82 -4.00 -9.25 -29.09
C THR A 82 -2.56 -9.54 -28.70
N ILE A 83 -2.29 -10.80 -28.36
CA ILE A 83 -0.94 -11.26 -28.03
C ILE A 83 -0.50 -12.22 -29.13
N ARG A 84 0.69 -11.98 -29.66
CA ARG A 84 1.37 -12.89 -30.59
C ARG A 84 2.37 -13.73 -29.81
N TYR A 85 2.13 -15.04 -29.82
CA TYR A 85 3.08 -16.02 -29.31
C TYR A 85 3.93 -16.51 -30.47
N SER A 86 5.25 -16.51 -30.29
CA SER A 86 6.15 -17.23 -31.17
C SER A 86 7.15 -18.00 -30.35
N ALA A 87 7.31 -19.28 -30.69
CA ALA A 87 8.35 -20.13 -30.13
C ALA A 87 9.32 -20.46 -31.27
N SER A 88 10.60 -20.18 -31.06
CA SER A 88 11.67 -20.58 -31.96
C SER A 88 12.71 -21.39 -31.20
N PRO A 89 13.35 -22.39 -31.85
CA PRO A 89 14.52 -23.04 -31.27
C PRO A 89 15.55 -21.98 -30.90
N PHE A 90 16.03 -21.99 -29.67
CA PHE A 90 17.03 -21.04 -29.22
C PHE A 90 18.42 -21.54 -29.59
N HIS A 91 18.97 -21.00 -30.67
CA HIS A 91 20.31 -21.34 -31.12
C HIS A 91 21.35 -20.45 -30.45
N GLY A 92 21.64 -20.73 -29.18
CA GLY A 92 22.80 -20.19 -28.47
C GLY A 92 24.10 -20.79 -29.02
N HIS A 93 24.53 -20.35 -30.20
CA HIS A 93 25.80 -20.72 -30.84
C HIS A 93 26.20 -22.21 -30.76
N GLN A 94 25.73 -23.04 -31.70
CA GLN A 94 26.47 -24.24 -32.10
C GLN A 94 26.50 -24.39 -33.61
N ALA A 95 27.72 -24.52 -34.14
CA ALA A 95 28.03 -24.47 -35.56
C ALA A 95 27.72 -25.76 -36.34
N ASN A 96 27.23 -26.84 -35.73
CA ASN A 96 26.99 -28.11 -36.45
C ASN A 96 25.92 -28.97 -35.78
N TYR A 97 24.64 -28.61 -35.92
CA TYR A 97 23.56 -29.55 -35.63
C TYR A 97 22.55 -29.57 -36.79
N THR A 98 22.39 -30.75 -37.38
CA THR A 98 21.39 -31.00 -38.44
C THR A 98 20.05 -31.28 -37.74
N PRO A 99 18.99 -30.47 -37.96
CA PRO A 99 17.74 -30.62 -37.22
C PRO A 99 16.97 -31.87 -37.67
N SER A 100 16.41 -32.63 -36.73
CA SER A 100 15.29 -33.51 -37.03
C SER A 100 14.09 -32.61 -37.36
N LYS A 101 13.51 -32.77 -38.56
CA LYS A 101 12.31 -32.05 -38.99
C LYS A 101 11.12 -32.47 -38.12
N THR A 102 10.80 -31.69 -37.09
CA THR A 102 9.47 -31.72 -36.48
C THR A 102 8.62 -30.69 -37.22
N ALA A 103 7.50 -31.13 -37.79
CA ALA A 103 6.59 -30.26 -38.55
C ALA A 103 6.12 -29.10 -37.68
N ARG A 104 6.27 -27.88 -38.21
CA ARG A 104 5.76 -26.66 -37.60
C ARG A 104 4.26 -26.64 -37.84
N ILE A 105 3.46 -26.63 -36.78
CA ILE A 105 2.02 -26.38 -36.86
C ILE A 105 1.82 -24.99 -36.28
N ASP A 106 1.61 -24.01 -37.16
CA ASP A 106 1.24 -22.66 -36.74
C ASP A 106 -0.29 -22.61 -36.68
N CYS A 107 -0.82 -22.53 -35.47
CA CYS A 107 -2.23 -22.28 -35.24
C CYS A 107 -2.43 -20.81 -34.90
N TYR A 108 -3.35 -20.15 -35.58
CA TYR A 108 -3.77 -18.79 -35.26
C TYR A 108 -5.29 -18.75 -35.11
N CYS A 109 -5.74 -18.04 -34.09
CA CYS A 109 -7.15 -17.70 -33.90
C CYS A 109 -7.33 -16.21 -34.11
N VAL A 110 -8.27 -15.83 -34.96
CA VAL A 110 -8.68 -14.44 -35.19
C VAL A 110 -10.06 -14.26 -34.59
N THR A 111 -10.16 -13.36 -33.61
CA THR A 111 -11.44 -12.88 -33.08
C THR A 111 -11.71 -11.51 -33.66
N VAL A 112 -12.82 -11.38 -34.40
CA VAL A 112 -13.28 -10.12 -34.98
C VAL A 112 -14.51 -9.64 -34.21
N TYR A 113 -14.51 -8.36 -33.85
CA TYR A 113 -15.62 -7.67 -33.22
C TYR A 113 -16.23 -6.70 -34.23
N SER A 114 -17.55 -6.66 -34.38
CA SER A 114 -18.22 -5.57 -35.08
C SER A 114 -18.42 -4.37 -34.14
N ASP A 115 -18.39 -3.14 -34.68
CA ASP A 115 -18.72 -1.95 -33.90
C ASP A 115 -20.15 -2.02 -33.33
N CYS A 116 -20.33 -1.53 -32.10
CA CYS A 116 -21.66 -1.37 -31.52
C CYS A 116 -22.40 -0.24 -32.25
N SER A 117 -23.51 -0.57 -32.89
CA SER A 117 -24.38 0.43 -33.48
C SER A 117 -25.65 0.57 -32.63
N CYS A 118 -25.79 1.71 -31.97
CA CYS A 118 -27.01 2.04 -31.23
C CYS A 118 -28.01 2.69 -32.19
N HIS A 119 -29.25 2.22 -32.20
CA HIS A 119 -30.29 2.67 -33.12
C HIS A 119 -31.47 3.26 -32.34
N SER A 120 -32.08 4.32 -32.87
CA SER A 120 -33.16 5.07 -32.20
C SER A 120 -34.52 4.35 -32.16
N THR A 121 -34.62 3.13 -32.68
CA THR A 121 -35.90 2.42 -32.89
C THR A 121 -36.31 1.47 -31.76
N HIS A 122 -35.50 1.31 -30.70
CA HIS A 122 -35.91 0.57 -29.50
C HIS A 122 -36.40 1.51 -28.40
N ALA A 123 -37.61 1.29 -27.89
CA ALA A 123 -38.27 2.14 -26.88
C ALA A 123 -37.59 2.20 -25.50
N THR A 124 -36.41 1.60 -25.34
CA THR A 124 -35.58 1.62 -24.11
C THR A 124 -34.08 1.61 -24.41
N GLY A 125 -33.63 2.22 -25.51
CA GLY A 125 -32.19 2.49 -25.75
C GLY A 125 -31.32 1.23 -25.88
N GLY A 126 -31.82 0.20 -26.57
CA GLY A 126 -31.03 -0.99 -26.88
C GLY A 126 -29.97 -0.69 -27.94
N CYS A 127 -28.71 -1.02 -27.67
CA CYS A 127 -27.67 -1.12 -28.68
C CYS A 127 -27.62 -2.57 -29.18
N ASP A 128 -27.36 -2.77 -30.47
CA ASP A 128 -27.06 -4.10 -30.97
C ASP A 128 -25.71 -4.55 -30.38
N TYR A 129 -25.69 -5.76 -29.82
CA TYR A 129 -24.47 -6.35 -29.28
C TYR A 129 -23.47 -6.60 -30.41
N PRO A 130 -22.16 -6.39 -30.18
CA PRO A 130 -21.16 -6.66 -31.18
C PRO A 130 -21.17 -8.16 -31.49
N ASN A 131 -21.27 -8.51 -32.77
CA ASN A 131 -21.07 -9.90 -33.15
C ASN A 131 -19.59 -10.23 -32.97
N VAL A 132 -19.33 -11.28 -32.18
CA VAL A 132 -17.98 -11.80 -31.95
C VAL A 132 -17.82 -13.05 -32.79
N PHE A 133 -16.91 -13.00 -33.76
CA PHE A 133 -16.56 -14.13 -34.59
C PHE A 133 -15.15 -14.59 -34.26
N THR A 134 -15.00 -15.78 -33.71
CA THR A 134 -13.67 -16.41 -33.54
C THR A 134 -13.51 -17.51 -34.58
N SER A 135 -12.52 -17.36 -35.45
CA SER A 135 -12.10 -18.39 -36.39
C SER A 135 -10.68 -18.84 -36.05
N CYS A 136 -10.44 -20.14 -35.98
CA CYS A 136 -9.13 -20.71 -35.74
C CYS A 136 -8.71 -21.55 -36.95
N GLY A 137 -7.52 -21.28 -37.47
CA GLY A 137 -6.88 -22.07 -38.52
C GLY A 137 -5.54 -22.59 -38.04
N CYS A 138 -5.22 -23.83 -38.40
CA CYS A 138 -3.90 -24.41 -38.21
C CYS A 138 -3.35 -24.80 -39.58
N SER A 139 -2.16 -24.32 -39.94
CA SER A 139 -1.46 -24.77 -41.14
C SER A 139 -0.31 -25.69 -40.74
N GLY A 140 -0.32 -26.92 -41.25
CA GLY A 140 0.81 -27.83 -41.23
C GLY A 140 1.38 -27.97 -42.63
N ASP A 141 2.69 -27.80 -42.78
CA ASP A 141 3.37 -27.99 -44.07
C ASP A 141 3.41 -29.48 -44.43
N GLY A 142 2.46 -29.93 -45.25
CA GLY A 142 2.50 -31.26 -45.85
C GLY A 142 1.14 -31.71 -46.40
N TYR A 143 0.97 -31.56 -47.70
CA TYR A 143 -0.22 -31.78 -48.54
C TYR A 143 -1.11 -30.54 -48.72
N SER A 144 -1.14 -30.11 -49.98
CA SER A 144 -2.08 -29.16 -50.54
C SER A 144 -3.51 -29.69 -50.40
N ASP A 145 -4.24 -29.17 -49.42
CA ASP A 145 -5.70 -29.16 -49.43
C ASP A 145 -6.20 -27.72 -49.64
N PRO A 146 -7.33 -27.55 -50.34
CA PRO A 146 -7.79 -26.24 -50.81
C PRO A 146 -8.24 -25.35 -49.65
N GLU A 147 -8.18 -24.03 -49.88
CA GLU A 147 -8.61 -22.98 -48.96
C GLU A 147 -9.91 -23.32 -48.22
N PRO A 148 -10.02 -23.02 -46.90
CA PRO A 148 -11.24 -23.27 -46.16
C PRO A 148 -12.39 -22.40 -46.69
N SER A 149 -13.40 -23.06 -47.25
CA SER A 149 -14.68 -22.45 -47.63
C SER A 149 -15.39 -21.88 -46.40
N PRO A 150 -15.97 -20.66 -46.47
CA PRO A 150 -16.55 -19.95 -45.33
C PRO A 150 -17.94 -20.46 -44.89
N THR A 151 -18.24 -21.75 -45.07
CA THR A 151 -19.62 -22.27 -45.00
C THR A 151 -19.94 -23.19 -43.82
N THR A 152 -19.00 -23.46 -42.90
CA THR A 152 -19.34 -24.16 -41.64
C THR A 152 -19.98 -23.19 -40.64
N PRO A 153 -21.21 -23.44 -40.14
CA PRO A 153 -21.86 -22.54 -39.19
C PRO A 153 -21.10 -22.52 -37.87
N ALA A 154 -20.49 -21.38 -37.55
CA ALA A 154 -19.88 -21.14 -36.25
C ALA A 154 -20.94 -21.21 -35.14
N THR A 155 -20.59 -21.84 -34.02
CA THR A 155 -21.36 -21.84 -32.79
C THR A 155 -21.53 -20.41 -32.28
N LYS A 156 -22.75 -19.86 -32.45
CA LYS A 156 -23.13 -18.55 -31.88
C LYS A 156 -23.20 -18.65 -30.36
N SER A 157 -22.22 -18.11 -29.65
CA SER A 157 -22.37 -17.80 -28.23
C SER A 157 -22.86 -16.36 -28.09
N SER A 158 -24.11 -16.16 -27.66
CA SER A 158 -24.61 -14.83 -27.31
C SER A 158 -24.09 -14.43 -25.93
N TRP A 159 -23.43 -13.28 -25.85
CA TRP A 159 -23.02 -12.66 -24.58
C TRP A 159 -23.96 -11.48 -24.30
N THR A 160 -24.80 -11.60 -23.27
CA THR A 160 -25.69 -10.53 -22.82
C THR A 160 -24.92 -9.55 -21.93
N GLY A 161 -24.20 -8.60 -22.55
CA GLY A 161 -23.49 -7.53 -21.87
C GLY A 161 -24.43 -6.41 -21.42
N GLY A 162 -25.01 -6.52 -20.22
CA GLY A 162 -25.92 -5.52 -19.68
C GLY A 162 -25.33 -4.10 -19.63
N SER A 163 -26.13 -3.12 -20.03
CA SER A 163 -25.94 -1.69 -19.75
C SER A 163 -25.99 -1.47 -18.22
N GLY A 164 -24.87 -1.69 -17.55
CA GLY A 164 -24.69 -1.44 -16.13
C GLY A 164 -23.94 -0.13 -15.91
N GLY A 165 -24.43 0.71 -15.00
CA GLY A 165 -23.68 1.84 -14.48
C GLY A 165 -22.28 1.41 -14.00
N GLY A 166 -21.35 2.35 -13.88
CA GLY A 166 -19.91 2.14 -13.68
C GLY A 166 -19.46 1.27 -12.49
N THR A 167 -20.39 0.69 -11.73
CA THR A 167 -20.16 -0.21 -10.60
C THR A 167 -20.38 -1.69 -10.92
N SER A 168 -20.94 -2.06 -12.07
CA SER A 168 -21.17 -3.47 -12.45
C SER A 168 -20.15 -3.93 -13.48
N TYR A 169 -19.14 -4.68 -13.03
CA TYR A 169 -18.17 -5.35 -13.88
C TYR A 169 -18.29 -6.87 -13.72
N GLY A 170 -18.02 -7.62 -14.79
CA GLY A 170 -17.98 -9.09 -14.69
C GLY A 170 -16.86 -9.51 -13.73
N ASN A 171 -17.10 -10.49 -12.85
CA ASN A 171 -16.10 -11.07 -11.94
C ASN A 171 -15.05 -11.93 -12.67
N THR A 172 -14.59 -11.46 -13.83
CA THR A 172 -13.56 -12.08 -14.67
C THR A 172 -12.42 -11.09 -14.87
N GLY A 173 -11.21 -11.57 -15.17
CA GLY A 173 -10.07 -10.72 -15.47
C GLY A 173 -10.36 -9.70 -16.59
N GLU A 174 -11.04 -10.14 -17.66
CA GLU A 174 -11.45 -9.27 -18.77
C GLU A 174 -12.46 -8.20 -18.34
N GLY A 175 -13.43 -8.56 -17.49
CA GLY A 175 -14.40 -7.62 -16.94
C GLY A 175 -13.75 -6.53 -16.09
N ILE A 176 -12.79 -6.91 -15.25
CA ILE A 176 -12.00 -5.97 -14.44
C ILE A 176 -11.13 -5.07 -15.33
N TYR A 177 -10.46 -5.63 -16.36
CA TYR A 177 -9.69 -4.84 -17.32
C TYR A 177 -10.53 -3.78 -18.02
N ILE A 178 -11.71 -4.15 -18.54
CA ILE A 178 -12.61 -3.20 -19.19
C ILE A 178 -13.04 -2.09 -18.22
N ALA A 179 -13.32 -2.44 -16.96
CA ALA A 179 -13.74 -1.48 -15.95
C ALA A 179 -12.60 -0.52 -15.55
N LEU A 180 -11.39 -1.04 -15.29
CA LEU A 180 -10.20 -0.20 -15.06
C LEU A 180 -9.93 0.69 -16.28
N GLN A 181 -9.97 0.17 -17.50
CA GLN A 181 -9.75 0.93 -18.72
C GLN A 181 -10.76 2.08 -18.89
N LYS A 182 -12.01 1.90 -18.45
CA LYS A 182 -13.01 2.98 -18.40
C LYS A 182 -12.67 4.03 -17.34
N MET A 183 -12.24 3.61 -16.14
CA MET A 183 -11.89 4.51 -15.04
C MET A 183 -10.65 5.37 -15.35
N PHE A 184 -9.70 4.82 -16.10
CA PHE A 184 -8.45 5.49 -16.45
C PHE A 184 -8.54 6.36 -17.72
N LYS A 185 -9.56 6.18 -18.57
CA LYS A 185 -9.77 7.04 -19.75
C LYS A 185 -10.30 8.43 -19.34
N PRO A 186 -9.93 9.48 -20.10
CA PRO A 186 -8.99 9.48 -21.23
C PRO A 186 -7.51 9.53 -20.81
N ASP A 187 -7.24 9.68 -19.52
CA ASP A 187 -5.93 10.04 -18.95
C ASP A 187 -4.83 9.00 -19.22
N TYR A 188 -5.19 7.72 -19.32
CA TYR A 188 -4.25 6.62 -19.45
C TYR A 188 -4.82 5.45 -20.26
N GLN A 189 -3.95 4.82 -21.07
CA GLN A 189 -4.24 3.57 -21.76
C GLN A 189 -3.31 2.49 -21.25
N PHE A 190 -3.89 1.37 -20.80
CA PHE A 190 -3.11 0.24 -20.34
C PHE A 190 -2.35 -0.39 -21.51
N SER A 191 -1.08 -0.67 -21.30
CA SER A 191 -0.25 -1.48 -22.16
C SER A 191 -0.76 -2.93 -22.24
N ALA A 192 -0.29 -3.68 -23.24
CA ALA A 192 -0.62 -5.09 -23.38
C ALA A 192 -0.17 -5.92 -22.16
N LEU A 193 0.94 -5.53 -21.53
CA LEU A 193 1.49 -6.21 -20.36
C LEU A 193 0.65 -5.93 -19.12
N GLU A 194 0.24 -4.69 -18.88
CA GLU A 194 -0.70 -4.35 -17.81
C GLU A 194 -2.05 -5.04 -18.02
N LYS A 195 -2.56 -5.10 -19.26
CA LYS A 195 -3.77 -5.88 -19.59
C LYS A 195 -3.60 -7.35 -19.22
N TYR A 196 -2.48 -7.96 -19.59
CA TYR A 196 -2.16 -9.35 -19.23
C TYR A 196 -2.10 -9.53 -17.71
N THR A 197 -1.41 -8.65 -17.00
CA THR A 197 -1.30 -8.65 -15.53
C THR A 197 -2.69 -8.56 -14.90
N ILE A 198 -3.54 -7.64 -15.38
CA ILE A 198 -4.89 -7.45 -14.87
C ILE A 198 -5.73 -8.72 -15.02
N ILE A 199 -5.70 -9.33 -16.21
CA ILE A 199 -6.53 -10.48 -16.54
C ILE A 199 -6.10 -11.73 -15.76
N ASN A 200 -4.79 -12.00 -15.71
CA ASN A 200 -4.27 -13.23 -15.11
C ASN A 200 -4.14 -13.15 -13.59
N ASN A 201 -4.02 -11.95 -13.01
CA ASN A 201 -3.96 -11.74 -11.56
C ASN A 201 -5.30 -11.21 -11.01
N TYR A 202 -6.41 -11.82 -11.44
CA TYR A 202 -7.74 -11.25 -11.25
C TYR A 202 -8.07 -10.90 -9.78
N GLN A 203 -7.60 -11.68 -8.80
CA GLN A 203 -7.83 -11.40 -7.37
C GLN A 203 -7.14 -10.11 -6.90
N TYR A 204 -5.93 -9.85 -7.39
CA TYR A 204 -5.20 -8.63 -7.11
C TYR A 204 -5.86 -7.43 -7.81
N SER A 205 -6.18 -7.59 -9.09
CA SER A 205 -6.88 -6.58 -9.88
C SER A 205 -8.24 -6.24 -9.29
N LYS A 206 -8.94 -7.23 -8.74
CA LYS A 206 -10.21 -7.05 -8.03
C LYS A 206 -10.03 -6.14 -6.79
N ALA A 207 -8.98 -6.36 -6.00
CA ALA A 207 -8.70 -5.50 -4.85
C ALA A 207 -8.43 -4.04 -5.27
N LEU A 208 -7.73 -3.83 -6.40
CA LEU A 208 -7.44 -2.50 -6.93
C LEU A 208 -8.68 -1.77 -7.45
N ILE A 209 -9.56 -2.46 -8.16
CA ILE A 209 -10.83 -1.86 -8.62
C ILE A 209 -11.78 -1.59 -7.45
N ASP A 210 -11.85 -2.49 -6.46
CA ASP A 210 -12.66 -2.28 -5.25
C ASP A 210 -12.15 -1.06 -4.47
N PHE A 211 -10.83 -0.90 -4.36
CA PHE A 211 -10.21 0.31 -3.81
C PHE A 211 -10.65 1.58 -4.55
N LEU A 212 -10.53 1.60 -5.88
CA LEU A 212 -10.93 2.76 -6.68
C LEU A 212 -12.43 3.08 -6.57
N ASN A 213 -13.28 2.05 -6.49
CA ASN A 213 -14.71 2.23 -6.28
C ASN A 213 -15.04 2.83 -4.90
N ASN A 214 -14.28 2.44 -3.86
CA ASN A 214 -14.54 2.88 -2.49
C ASN A 214 -13.94 4.27 -2.19
N GLU A 215 -12.73 4.55 -2.67
CA GLU A 215 -11.98 5.78 -2.35
C GLU A 215 -12.00 6.81 -3.50
N GLY A 216 -12.57 6.46 -4.65
CA GLY A 216 -12.75 7.32 -5.82
C GLY A 216 -11.56 7.34 -6.80
N PHE A 217 -11.79 7.93 -7.98
CA PHE A 217 -10.86 7.93 -9.12
C PHE A 217 -9.95 9.16 -9.18
N THR A 218 -9.41 9.58 -8.04
CA THR A 218 -8.50 10.74 -8.00
C THR A 218 -7.18 10.45 -8.73
N PRO A 219 -6.44 11.46 -9.22
CA PRO A 219 -5.13 11.24 -9.84
C PRO A 219 -4.15 10.46 -8.95
N ALA A 220 -4.16 10.71 -7.64
CA ALA A 220 -3.33 9.99 -6.68
C ALA A 220 -3.72 8.51 -6.56
N ASN A 221 -5.03 8.21 -6.50
CA ASN A 221 -5.51 6.83 -6.41
C ASN A 221 -5.21 6.06 -7.70
N LYS A 222 -5.39 6.71 -8.87
CA LYS A 222 -5.02 6.15 -10.17
C LYS A 222 -3.52 5.85 -10.26
N ALA A 223 -2.67 6.80 -9.86
CA ALA A 223 -1.21 6.61 -9.86
C ALA A 223 -0.79 5.46 -8.91
N PHE A 224 -1.39 5.39 -7.73
CA PHE A 224 -1.17 4.27 -6.81
C PHE A 224 -1.58 2.93 -7.42
N THR A 225 -2.75 2.86 -8.06
CA THR A 225 -3.21 1.62 -8.73
C THR A 225 -2.23 1.20 -9.84
N LEU A 226 -1.70 2.11 -10.65
CA LEU A 226 -0.69 1.79 -11.66
C LEU A 226 0.60 1.26 -11.01
N GLN A 227 1.09 1.92 -9.96
CA GLN A 227 2.26 1.44 -9.23
C GLN A 227 2.05 0.04 -8.66
N MET A 228 0.85 -0.25 -8.13
CA MET A 228 0.53 -1.59 -7.62
C MET A 228 0.46 -2.64 -8.74
N LEU A 229 -0.02 -2.28 -9.94
CA LEU A 229 0.01 -3.18 -11.09
C LEU A 229 1.44 -3.54 -11.51
N TYR A 230 2.36 -2.57 -11.53
CA TYR A 230 3.78 -2.85 -11.76
C TYR A 230 4.38 -3.73 -10.66
N ASN A 231 4.04 -3.47 -9.39
CA ASN A 231 4.52 -4.32 -8.30
C ASN A 231 3.96 -5.76 -8.37
N ILE A 232 2.74 -5.96 -8.89
CA ILE A 232 2.18 -7.30 -9.15
C ILE A 232 2.97 -7.97 -10.29
N GLU A 233 3.23 -7.24 -11.37
CA GLU A 233 4.00 -7.72 -12.51
C GLU A 233 5.42 -8.14 -12.13
N ASP A 234 6.08 -7.35 -11.28
CA ASP A 234 7.41 -7.61 -10.73
C ASP A 234 7.43 -8.73 -9.67
N GLY A 235 6.28 -9.33 -9.34
CA GLY A 235 6.17 -10.40 -8.35
C GLY A 235 6.43 -9.95 -6.91
N GLN A 236 6.30 -8.65 -6.60
CA GLN A 236 6.50 -8.14 -5.23
C GLN A 236 5.44 -8.63 -4.25
N PHE A 237 4.26 -9.02 -4.77
CA PHE A 237 3.20 -9.61 -3.98
C PHE A 237 3.10 -11.11 -4.23
N THR A 238 3.29 -11.90 -3.18
CA THR A 238 3.12 -13.36 -3.22
C THR A 238 1.71 -13.79 -2.82
N ILE A 239 1.00 -12.95 -2.06
CA ILE A 239 -0.40 -13.16 -1.65
C ILE A 239 -1.21 -11.86 -1.67
N VAL A 240 -2.51 -11.95 -1.96
CA VAL A 240 -3.45 -10.81 -2.02
C VAL A 240 -3.48 -9.99 -0.72
N LYS A 241 -3.21 -10.63 0.43
CA LYS A 241 -3.13 -9.95 1.73
C LYS A 241 -2.08 -8.82 1.74
N GLN A 242 -0.92 -9.01 1.10
CA GLN A 242 0.14 -8.00 1.07
C GLN A 242 -0.28 -6.78 0.24
N LEU A 243 -0.98 -6.99 -0.88
CA LEU A 243 -1.58 -5.91 -1.65
C LEU A 243 -2.63 -5.16 -0.82
N ASN A 244 -3.52 -5.89 -0.14
CA ASN A 244 -4.53 -5.26 0.72
C ASN A 244 -3.90 -4.42 1.83
N ASN A 245 -2.82 -4.88 2.47
CA ASN A 245 -2.07 -4.08 3.44
C ASN A 245 -1.51 -2.80 2.80
N SER A 246 -0.96 -2.91 1.58
CA SER A 246 -0.45 -1.74 0.83
C SER A 246 -1.56 -0.73 0.50
N ILE A 247 -2.73 -1.21 0.08
CA ILE A 247 -3.94 -0.39 -0.14
C ILE A 247 -4.33 0.32 1.16
N GLN A 248 -4.43 -0.39 2.29
CA GLN A 248 -4.79 0.22 3.57
C GLN A 248 -3.76 1.27 3.99
N ASN A 249 -2.47 0.96 3.92
CA ASN A 249 -1.39 1.91 4.22
C ASN A 249 -1.50 3.18 3.38
N PHE A 250 -1.81 3.05 2.08
CA PHE A 250 -2.03 4.20 1.20
C PHE A 250 -3.25 5.05 1.62
N ILE A 251 -4.39 4.41 1.94
CA ILE A 251 -5.60 5.10 2.41
C ILE A 251 -5.32 5.87 3.70
N TYR A 252 -4.66 5.24 4.68
CA TYR A 252 -4.33 5.91 5.94
C TYR A 252 -3.29 6.99 5.77
N SER A 253 -2.34 6.80 4.86
CA SER A 253 -1.39 7.83 4.47
C SER A 253 -2.14 9.07 4.01
N GLN A 254 -3.11 8.97 3.10
CA GLN A 254 -3.86 10.14 2.63
C GLN A 254 -4.61 10.90 3.75
N LYS A 255 -4.88 10.25 4.87
CA LYS A 255 -5.63 10.78 6.02
C LYS A 255 -4.70 11.00 7.23
N SER A 256 -3.39 11.08 6.99
CA SER A 256 -2.35 11.19 8.01
C SER A 256 -1.33 12.27 7.62
N PRO A 257 -0.69 12.93 8.60
CA PRO A 257 0.36 13.90 8.30
C PRO A 257 1.63 13.24 7.70
N VAL A 258 1.73 11.90 7.68
CA VAL A 258 2.90 11.14 7.21
C VAL A 258 2.49 9.95 6.36
N ASN A 259 3.42 9.39 5.58
CA ASN A 259 3.20 8.10 4.92
C ASN A 259 3.33 6.99 5.96
N VAL A 260 2.23 6.32 6.28
CA VAL A 260 2.21 5.29 7.33
C VAL A 260 2.28 3.88 6.78
N ASP A 261 3.10 3.06 7.44
CA ASP A 261 3.09 1.62 7.34
C ASP A 261 2.48 1.03 8.63
N LEU A 262 1.27 0.47 8.48
CA LEU A 262 0.51 -0.20 9.53
C LEU A 262 0.49 -1.73 9.32
N THR A 263 1.37 -2.28 8.48
CA THR A 263 1.36 -3.70 8.09
C THR A 263 1.39 -4.63 9.31
N ALA A 264 2.21 -4.33 10.31
CA ALA A 264 2.31 -5.13 11.54
C ALA A 264 0.98 -5.18 12.33
N ILE A 265 0.13 -4.16 12.20
CA ILE A 265 -1.20 -4.10 12.82
C ILE A 265 -2.21 -4.88 11.97
N TYR A 266 -2.24 -4.67 10.65
CA TYR A 266 -3.20 -5.33 9.76
C TYR A 266 -2.96 -6.82 9.61
N ASP A 267 -1.72 -7.28 9.74
CA ASP A 267 -1.41 -8.69 9.66
C ASP A 267 -2.13 -9.52 10.72
N ASN A 268 -2.42 -8.91 11.88
CA ASN A 268 -3.10 -9.54 13.01
C ASN A 268 -4.27 -8.70 13.53
N ILE A 269 -5.08 -8.11 12.64
CA ILE A 269 -6.12 -7.14 13.02
C ILE A 269 -7.17 -7.67 14.01
N ASN A 270 -7.30 -8.99 14.16
CA ASN A 270 -8.24 -9.60 15.11
C ASN A 270 -7.75 -9.59 16.57
N LEU A 271 -6.48 -9.24 16.81
CA LEU A 271 -5.98 -9.06 18.16
C LEU A 271 -6.64 -7.83 18.79
N PRO A 272 -7.13 -7.89 20.05
CA PRO A 272 -7.82 -6.78 20.68
C PRO A 272 -7.03 -5.47 20.63
N GLU A 273 -5.70 -5.53 20.74
CA GLU A 273 -4.83 -4.34 20.80
C GLU A 273 -4.68 -3.70 19.42
N ASN A 274 -4.65 -4.52 18.37
CA ASN A 274 -4.64 -4.07 16.99
C ASN A 274 -5.98 -3.41 16.64
N GLN A 275 -7.11 -3.97 17.08
CA GLN A 275 -8.43 -3.37 16.91
C GLN A 275 -8.52 -2.02 17.61
N LYS A 276 -8.09 -1.94 18.87
CA LYS A 276 -8.10 -0.69 19.63
C LYS A 276 -7.20 0.37 18.98
N PHE A 277 -5.98 0.00 18.57
CA PHE A 277 -5.08 0.90 17.85
C PHE A 277 -5.75 1.42 16.58
N LYS A 278 -6.36 0.54 15.77
CA LYS A 278 -7.08 0.92 14.55
C LYS A 278 -8.23 1.88 14.85
N GLU A 279 -9.07 1.60 15.85
CA GLU A 279 -10.17 2.50 16.25
C GLU A 279 -9.65 3.91 16.60
N ILE A 280 -8.54 3.98 17.34
CA ILE A 280 -7.94 5.25 17.75
C ILE A 280 -7.38 5.99 16.53
N TYR A 281 -6.64 5.28 15.68
CA TYR A 281 -6.04 5.85 14.47
C TYR A 281 -7.11 6.32 13.48
N ASP A 282 -8.20 5.56 13.33
CA ASP A 282 -9.38 5.97 12.57
C ASP A 282 -9.96 7.27 13.11
N GLY A 283 -10.11 7.39 14.44
CA GLY A 283 -10.62 8.60 15.10
C GLY A 283 -9.70 9.82 14.90
N LEU A 284 -8.38 9.63 14.95
CA LEU A 284 -7.40 10.67 14.64
C LEU A 284 -7.48 11.10 13.17
N SER A 285 -7.62 10.16 12.26
CA SER A 285 -7.69 10.43 10.81
C SER A 285 -8.90 11.29 10.39
N LYS A 286 -9.89 11.47 11.27
CA LYS A 286 -11.04 12.38 11.07
C LYS A 286 -10.76 13.84 11.44
N SER A 287 -9.69 14.12 12.19
CA SER A 287 -9.29 15.50 12.50
C SER A 287 -8.59 16.12 11.29
N ASN A 288 -9.05 17.30 10.88
CA ASN A 288 -8.41 18.08 9.83
C ASN A 288 -7.06 18.61 10.31
N GLU A 289 -6.98 19.01 11.58
CA GLU A 289 -5.73 19.45 12.19
C GLU A 289 -4.69 18.33 12.22
N PHE A 290 -5.12 17.08 12.48
CA PHE A 290 -4.21 15.94 12.49
C PHE A 290 -3.61 15.70 11.11
N GLN A 291 -4.42 15.73 10.06
CA GLN A 291 -3.96 15.59 8.67
C GLN A 291 -2.95 16.69 8.27
N LYS A 292 -3.09 17.88 8.87
CA LYS A 292 -2.24 19.04 8.60
C LYS A 292 -1.13 19.27 9.62
N LEU A 293 -0.95 18.37 10.60
CA LEU A 293 -0.07 18.58 11.75
C LEU A 293 1.24 19.26 11.35
N PHE A 294 1.98 18.71 10.40
CA PHE A 294 3.27 19.30 9.99
C PHE A 294 3.19 20.45 8.98
N ILE A 295 2.11 20.53 8.20
CA ILE A 295 1.89 21.64 7.27
C ILE A 295 1.64 22.92 8.07
N ASP A 296 0.74 22.87 9.04
CA ASP A 296 0.33 24.04 9.82
C ASP A 296 1.44 24.50 10.78
N LEU A 297 2.27 23.57 11.25
CA LEU A 297 3.39 23.87 12.16
C LEU A 297 4.66 24.35 11.45
N PHE A 298 4.91 23.89 10.23
CA PHE A 298 6.24 24.01 9.61
C PHE A 298 6.21 24.44 8.14
N GLY A 299 5.03 24.69 7.58
CA GLY A 299 4.84 25.14 6.19
C GLY A 299 5.29 24.15 5.12
N ASN A 300 5.73 22.94 5.50
CA ASN A 300 6.25 21.94 4.58
C ASN A 300 5.23 20.83 4.30
N ASN A 301 5.14 20.44 3.03
CA ASN A 301 4.26 19.40 2.53
C ASN A 301 5.01 18.11 2.13
N SER A 302 6.34 18.03 2.30
CA SER A 302 7.08 16.81 2.03
C SER A 302 6.82 15.77 3.13
N ARG A 303 5.99 14.79 2.82
CA ARG A 303 5.63 13.69 3.71
C ARG A 303 6.81 12.74 3.87
N PHE A 304 6.99 12.21 5.08
CA PHE A 304 8.03 11.25 5.42
C PHE A 304 7.39 9.91 5.83
N ASN A 305 8.20 8.86 5.90
CA ASN A 305 7.70 7.50 6.15
C ASN A 305 7.81 7.15 7.63
N VAL A 306 6.71 6.64 8.19
CA VAL A 306 6.63 6.14 9.56
C VAL A 306 6.06 4.74 9.55
N LYS A 307 6.66 3.84 10.32
CA LYS A 307 6.15 2.49 10.54
C LYS A 307 5.70 2.32 11.97
N PHE A 308 4.52 1.75 12.19
CA PHE A 308 4.06 1.38 13.53
C PHE A 308 4.28 -0.10 13.81
N GLU A 309 4.68 -0.39 15.03
CA GLU A 309 4.76 -1.73 15.57
C GLU A 309 4.17 -1.75 16.98
N LEU A 310 3.34 -2.75 17.29
CA LEU A 310 2.91 -3.00 18.65
C LEU A 310 3.82 -4.06 19.26
N VAL A 311 4.51 -3.72 20.35
CA VAL A 311 5.44 -4.62 21.04
C VAL A 311 4.98 -4.89 22.47
N ASP A 312 5.38 -6.03 23.03
CA ASP A 312 4.86 -6.49 24.33
C ASP A 312 5.21 -5.53 25.49
N ALA A 313 6.36 -4.85 25.39
CA ALA A 313 6.77 -3.78 26.29
C ALA A 313 7.74 -2.84 25.56
N VAL A 314 7.73 -1.57 25.98
CA VAL A 314 8.70 -0.55 25.56
C VAL A 314 9.35 -0.01 26.82
N TYR A 315 10.67 0.23 26.82
CA TYR A 315 11.43 0.66 28.00
C TYR A 315 12.09 2.01 27.78
N ASP A 316 12.27 2.76 28.87
CA ASP A 316 13.00 4.03 28.88
C ASP A 316 14.47 3.80 28.53
N SER A 317 15.02 4.61 27.63
CA SER A 317 16.42 4.51 27.20
C SER A 317 17.42 4.82 28.32
N LYS A 318 17.03 5.62 29.32
CA LYS A 318 17.84 5.97 30.49
C LYS A 318 17.65 4.98 31.64
N ASP A 319 16.48 4.33 31.70
CA ASP A 319 16.14 3.32 32.70
C ASP A 319 15.43 2.11 32.07
N PRO A 320 16.16 1.05 31.71
CA PRO A 320 15.59 -0.12 31.04
C PRO A 320 14.62 -0.93 31.93
N THR A 321 14.48 -0.58 33.22
CA THR A 321 13.48 -1.20 34.11
C THR A 321 12.13 -0.48 34.07
N LYS A 322 12.11 0.75 33.57
CA LYS A 322 10.92 1.59 33.50
C LYS A 322 10.20 1.38 32.16
N GLU A 323 9.06 0.72 32.23
CA GLU A 323 8.19 0.50 31.07
C GLU A 323 7.47 1.82 30.69
N ILE A 324 7.57 2.23 29.42
CA ILE A 324 6.98 3.45 28.86
C ILE A 324 5.86 3.13 27.86
N ASN A 325 5.13 4.16 27.43
CA ASN A 325 3.96 3.98 26.56
C ASN A 325 4.34 3.69 25.10
N ALA A 326 5.38 4.38 24.62
CA ALA A 326 5.85 4.28 23.26
C ALA A 326 7.30 4.76 23.16
N ASN A 327 7.94 4.48 22.04
CA ASN A 327 9.24 5.01 21.68
C ASN A 327 9.33 5.23 20.17
N THR A 328 10.01 6.30 19.78
CA THR A 328 10.32 6.60 18.39
C THR A 328 11.80 6.33 18.12
N ILE A 329 12.07 5.47 17.13
CA ILE A 329 13.40 5.02 16.77
C ILE A 329 13.71 5.47 15.34
N TYR A 330 14.81 6.21 15.22
CA TYR A 330 15.39 6.57 13.92
C TYR A 330 16.63 5.72 13.65
N ASP A 331 16.64 5.02 12.52
CA ASP A 331 17.81 4.32 11.99
C ASP A 331 18.08 4.84 10.58
N PRO A 332 19.25 5.45 10.31
CA PRO A 332 19.56 6.00 8.99
C PRO A 332 19.65 4.95 7.88
N ASN A 333 19.73 3.65 8.22
CA ASN A 333 19.73 2.55 7.25
C ASN A 333 18.32 2.09 6.88
N LEU A 334 17.29 2.56 7.60
CA LEU A 334 15.90 2.22 7.31
C LEU A 334 15.24 3.34 6.51
N PRO A 335 14.34 3.02 5.56
CA PRO A 335 13.63 4.02 4.76
C PRO A 335 12.45 4.68 5.51
N TYR A 336 12.35 4.48 6.83
CA TYR A 336 11.27 4.97 7.68
C TYR A 336 11.76 5.19 9.12
N THR A 337 11.03 6.02 9.87
CA THR A 337 11.13 6.09 11.33
C THR A 337 10.18 5.08 11.96
N LEU A 338 10.65 4.29 12.92
CA LEU A 338 9.86 3.27 13.59
C LEU A 338 9.23 3.83 14.87
N ILE A 339 7.93 3.70 15.04
CA ILE A 339 7.21 4.00 16.28
C ILE A 339 6.74 2.68 16.89
N GLN A 340 7.26 2.38 18.08
CA GLN A 340 6.86 1.21 18.86
C GLN A 340 5.87 1.64 19.94
N ILE A 341 4.69 1.02 19.95
CA ILE A 341 3.67 1.24 20.99
C ILE A 341 3.59 0.01 21.88
N ASN A 342 3.51 0.25 23.19
CA ASN A 342 3.37 -0.81 24.17
C ASN A 342 1.95 -1.41 24.17
N LYS A 343 1.84 -2.70 23.82
CA LYS A 343 0.57 -3.43 23.77
C LYS A 343 -0.20 -3.40 25.09
N LYS A 344 0.47 -3.46 26.24
CA LYS A 344 -0.20 -3.48 27.55
C LYS A 344 -0.94 -2.18 27.81
N LYS A 345 -0.42 -1.02 27.36
CA LYS A 345 -1.12 0.26 27.50
C LYS A 345 -2.41 0.34 26.68
N LEU A 346 -2.51 -0.46 25.62
CA LEU A 346 -3.74 -0.57 24.84
C LEU A 346 -4.79 -1.41 25.58
N ASN A 347 -4.44 -2.57 26.15
CA ASN A 347 -5.47 -3.52 26.62
C ASN A 347 -5.31 -4.16 28.00
N ASP A 348 -4.19 -4.00 28.69
CA ASP A 348 -3.98 -4.59 30.01
C ASP A 348 -4.75 -3.79 31.07
N SER A 349 -5.72 -4.42 31.76
CA SER A 349 -6.57 -3.77 32.76
C SER A 349 -5.82 -3.11 33.92
N SER A 350 -4.57 -3.52 34.21
CA SER A 350 -3.77 -2.98 35.31
C SER A 350 -3.08 -1.66 34.98
N ILE A 351 -2.76 -1.43 33.70
CA ILE A 351 -1.99 -0.25 33.23
C ILE A 351 -2.59 0.39 31.97
N LYS A 352 -3.86 0.09 31.69
CA LYS A 352 -4.59 0.54 30.51
C LYS A 352 -4.66 2.05 30.45
N GLN A 353 -4.31 2.59 29.29
CA GLN A 353 -4.59 3.97 28.93
C GLN A 353 -5.96 4.09 28.26
N THR A 354 -6.63 5.22 28.47
CA THR A 354 -7.83 5.58 27.72
C THR A 354 -7.55 5.72 26.22
N ARG A 355 -8.59 5.72 25.39
CA ARG A 355 -8.46 6.04 23.95
C ARG A 355 -7.78 7.38 23.70
N ILE A 356 -8.16 8.43 24.45
CA ILE A 356 -7.55 9.77 24.32
C ILE A 356 -6.07 9.74 24.71
N GLU A 357 -5.70 9.06 25.79
CA GLU A 357 -4.30 8.97 26.18
C GLU A 357 -3.43 8.29 25.11
N ASN A 358 -3.94 7.19 24.53
CA ASN A 358 -3.27 6.49 23.43
C ASN A 358 -3.22 7.35 22.16
N ALA A 359 -4.29 8.11 21.86
CA ALA A 359 -4.31 9.04 20.74
C ALA A 359 -3.24 10.13 20.90
N ARG A 360 -3.13 10.72 22.10
CA ARG A 360 -2.07 11.68 22.45
C ARG A 360 -0.69 11.05 22.33
N THR A 361 -0.50 9.80 22.77
CA THR A 361 0.76 9.08 22.58
C THR A 361 1.12 8.99 21.08
N ILE A 362 0.17 8.59 20.22
CA ILE A 362 0.41 8.51 18.76
C ILE A 362 0.81 9.89 18.18
N ILE A 363 0.11 10.96 18.56
CA ILE A 363 0.45 12.32 18.10
C ILE A 363 1.84 12.74 18.59
N HIS A 364 2.16 12.45 19.87
CA HIS A 364 3.45 12.75 20.48
C HIS A 364 4.60 12.06 19.74
N GLU A 365 4.45 10.76 19.44
CA GLU A 365 5.47 10.01 18.69
C GLU A 365 5.58 10.47 17.23
N PHE A 366 4.50 10.92 16.60
CA PHE A 366 4.60 11.54 15.27
C PHE A 366 5.46 12.81 15.29
N ILE A 367 5.32 13.63 16.33
CA ILE A 367 6.15 14.84 16.48
C ILE A 367 7.61 14.44 16.65
N HIS A 368 7.93 13.44 17.48
CA HIS A 368 9.30 12.90 17.54
C HIS A 368 9.80 12.41 16.18
N ALA A 369 8.98 11.66 15.43
CA ALA A 369 9.37 11.15 14.13
C ALA A 369 9.65 12.27 13.11
N TYR A 370 8.89 13.36 13.16
CA TYR A 370 9.15 14.56 12.35
C TYR A 370 10.45 15.24 12.77
N LEU A 371 10.66 15.46 14.07
CA LEU A 371 11.88 16.08 14.60
C LEU A 371 13.13 15.28 14.20
N PHE A 372 13.07 13.94 14.21
CA PHE A 372 14.14 13.10 13.68
C PHE A 372 14.32 13.24 12.16
N THR A 373 13.25 13.38 11.41
CA THR A 373 13.33 13.52 9.94
C THR A 373 13.99 14.84 9.54
N ILE A 374 13.54 15.96 10.09
CA ILE A 374 14.07 17.29 9.71
C ILE A 374 15.50 17.51 10.20
N SER A 375 15.86 16.98 11.37
CA SER A 375 17.21 17.10 11.92
C SER A 375 18.24 16.36 11.06
N ASN A 376 17.81 15.26 10.41
CA ASN A 376 18.64 14.47 9.49
C ASN A 376 18.50 14.89 8.02
N ASN A 377 17.48 15.66 7.65
CA ASN A 377 17.26 16.17 6.30
C ASN A 377 16.82 17.65 6.31
N PRO A 378 17.77 18.60 6.31
CA PRO A 378 17.48 20.05 6.35
C PRO A 378 16.69 20.57 5.14
N ILE A 379 16.54 19.76 4.09
CA ILE A 379 15.70 20.06 2.90
C ILE A 379 14.20 19.93 3.23
N VAL A 380 13.86 19.17 4.27
CA VAL A 380 12.48 18.84 4.71
C VAL A 380 12.02 19.73 5.88
N GLY A 381 12.78 20.76 6.26
CA GLY A 381 12.41 21.69 7.33
C GLY A 381 12.60 23.15 6.94
N GLU A 382 11.80 24.04 7.52
CA GLU A 382 12.16 25.45 7.56
C GLU A 382 13.52 25.59 8.26
N LYS A 383 14.44 26.39 7.68
CA LYS A 383 15.76 26.66 8.24
C LYS A 383 15.71 27.15 9.70
N ASP A 384 14.56 27.71 10.10
CA ASP A 384 14.36 28.30 11.43
C ASP A 384 14.01 27.27 12.52
N ILE A 385 13.52 26.07 12.19
CA ILE A 385 13.36 25.02 13.22
C ILE A 385 14.73 24.49 13.64
N VAL A 386 15.67 24.41 12.70
CA VAL A 386 17.08 24.05 12.96
C VAL A 386 17.80 25.18 13.71
N SER A 387 17.30 26.42 13.65
CA SER A 387 17.82 27.53 14.45
C SER A 387 17.21 27.53 15.87
N LEU A 388 15.92 27.21 16.00
CA LEU A 388 15.17 27.06 17.26
C LEU A 388 15.65 25.85 18.06
N LEU A 389 15.90 24.73 17.38
CA LEU A 389 16.55 23.54 17.92
C LEU A 389 18.04 23.72 17.66
N ASN A 390 18.75 24.41 18.57
CA ASN A 390 20.14 24.87 18.48
C ASN A 390 21.22 23.81 18.07
N LYS A 391 20.84 22.58 17.71
CA LYS A 391 21.72 21.46 17.39
C LYS A 391 21.16 20.61 16.26
N LYS A 392 22.07 19.99 15.50
CA LYS A 392 21.78 18.94 14.51
C LYS A 392 21.02 17.74 15.11
N TYR A 393 21.09 17.54 16.44
CA TYR A 393 20.31 16.56 17.19
C TYR A 393 19.87 17.19 18.52
N PRO A 394 18.63 17.72 18.62
CA PRO A 394 18.15 18.22 19.91
C PRO A 394 18.10 17.06 20.91
N THR A 395 18.58 17.32 22.12
CA THR A 395 18.43 16.41 23.25
C THR A 395 16.94 16.16 23.53
N ALA A 396 16.61 15.05 24.18
CA ALA A 396 15.22 14.74 24.53
C ALA A 396 14.54 15.90 25.29
N GLU A 397 15.29 16.56 26.17
CA GLU A 397 14.81 17.73 26.92
C GLU A 397 14.51 18.92 26.00
N GLU A 398 15.39 19.25 25.06
CA GLU A 398 15.17 20.32 24.06
C GLU A 398 13.96 20.02 23.16
N GLN A 399 13.75 18.75 22.76
CA GLN A 399 12.57 18.34 21.98
C GLN A 399 11.29 18.52 22.78
N HIS A 400 11.28 18.07 24.05
CA HIS A 400 10.11 18.17 24.90
C HIS A 400 9.80 19.63 25.30
N ASP A 401 10.80 20.48 25.54
CA ASP A 401 10.59 21.93 25.74
C ASP A 401 10.01 22.58 24.49
N PHE A 402 10.49 22.21 23.29
CA PHE A 402 9.91 22.69 22.04
C PHE A 402 8.44 22.26 21.90
N MET A 403 8.12 21.00 22.23
CA MET A 403 6.74 20.50 22.21
C MET A 403 5.85 21.24 23.20
N TYR A 404 6.33 21.49 24.41
CA TYR A 404 5.61 22.26 25.42
C TYR A 404 5.23 23.65 24.89
N ASN A 405 6.20 24.37 24.32
CA ASN A 405 6.01 25.76 23.92
C ASN A 405 5.21 25.92 22.61
N ASN A 406 5.24 24.93 21.72
CA ASN A 406 4.73 25.10 20.35
C ASN A 406 3.65 24.09 19.94
N MET A 407 3.61 22.90 20.54
CA MET A 407 2.76 21.80 20.06
C MET A 407 1.47 21.62 20.87
N ILE A 408 1.42 22.11 22.12
CA ILE A 408 0.25 21.95 22.99
C ILE A 408 -1.04 22.49 22.35
N PRO A 409 -1.07 23.69 21.73
CA PRO A 409 -2.29 24.18 21.08
C PRO A 409 -2.77 23.27 19.95
N THR A 410 -1.85 22.77 19.11
CA THR A 410 -2.17 21.88 17.98
C THR A 410 -2.66 20.52 18.47
N ILE A 411 -1.99 19.92 19.46
CA ILE A 411 -2.44 18.63 20.05
C ILE A 411 -3.83 18.80 20.68
N THR A 412 -4.06 19.89 21.41
CA THR A 412 -5.36 20.22 22.02
C THR A 412 -6.46 20.31 20.97
N LYS A 413 -6.18 20.98 19.84
CA LYS A 413 -7.12 21.11 18.73
C LYS A 413 -7.42 19.76 18.07
N ILE A 414 -6.40 18.93 17.81
CA ILE A 414 -6.57 17.57 17.28
C ILE A 414 -7.48 16.74 18.19
N LEU A 415 -7.18 16.71 19.50
CA LEU A 415 -7.97 15.94 20.46
C LEU A 415 -9.40 16.47 20.60
N THR A 416 -9.61 17.77 20.41
CA THR A 416 -10.94 18.40 20.38
C THR A 416 -11.74 17.93 19.17
N GLU A 417 -11.15 17.97 17.97
CA GLU A 417 -11.79 17.50 16.73
C GLU A 417 -12.07 15.99 16.74
N SER A 418 -11.20 15.21 17.39
CA SER A 418 -11.34 13.76 17.50
C SER A 418 -12.13 13.29 18.73
N ARG A 419 -12.60 14.19 19.60
CA ARG A 419 -13.24 13.85 20.89
C ARG A 419 -14.33 12.80 20.74
N ASP A 420 -15.26 13.02 19.81
CA ASP A 420 -16.45 12.18 19.71
C ASP A 420 -16.16 10.79 19.14
N PHE A 421 -15.05 10.64 18.41
CA PHE A 421 -14.55 9.37 17.89
C PHE A 421 -13.67 8.62 18.91
N LEU A 422 -13.06 9.34 19.85
CA LEU A 422 -12.14 8.80 20.85
C LEU A 422 -12.79 8.57 22.22
N THR A 423 -14.07 8.87 22.38
CA THR A 423 -14.80 8.73 23.65
C THR A 423 -16.20 8.18 23.44
N PHE A 424 -16.84 7.70 24.51
CA PHE A 424 -18.22 7.25 24.46
C PHE A 424 -19.19 8.29 25.02
N PRO A 425 -20.42 8.39 24.46
CA PRO A 425 -21.44 9.32 24.94
C PRO A 425 -21.70 9.24 26.45
N ILE A 426 -21.81 8.03 27.02
CA ILE A 426 -22.07 7.84 28.46
C ILE A 426 -20.93 8.41 29.30
N GLY A 427 -19.68 8.05 28.96
CA GLY A 427 -18.50 8.59 29.63
C GLY A 427 -18.39 10.12 29.54
N ARG A 428 -18.80 10.71 28.41
CA ARG A 428 -18.85 12.18 28.24
C ARG A 428 -19.87 12.82 29.17
N SER A 429 -21.12 12.35 29.16
CA SER A 429 -22.18 12.90 30.01
C SER A 429 -21.82 12.85 31.50
N GLU A 430 -21.21 11.75 31.94
CA GLU A 430 -20.74 11.59 33.31
C GLU A 430 -19.64 12.61 33.65
N VAL A 431 -18.60 12.71 32.82
CA VAL A 431 -17.48 13.61 33.11
C VAL A 431 -17.91 15.08 33.08
N GLU A 432 -18.82 15.45 32.19
CA GLU A 432 -19.34 16.82 32.05
C GLU A 432 -20.15 17.28 33.27
N SER A 433 -20.62 16.33 34.09
CA SER A 433 -21.31 16.62 35.35
C SER A 433 -20.37 16.80 36.55
N LEU A 434 -19.07 16.49 36.40
CA LEU A 434 -18.13 16.51 37.51
C LEU A 434 -17.70 17.93 37.89
N THR A 435 -17.52 18.11 39.19
CA THR A 435 -16.84 19.28 39.76
C THR A 435 -15.35 19.01 39.84
N VAL A 436 -14.54 19.90 39.27
CA VAL A 436 -13.08 19.88 39.33
C VAL A 436 -12.61 20.93 40.32
N TYR A 437 -12.00 20.51 41.42
CA TYR A 437 -11.40 21.44 42.38
C TYR A 437 -10.18 22.13 41.76
N THR A 438 -10.12 23.45 41.89
CA THR A 438 -9.04 24.26 41.32
C THR A 438 -7.92 24.55 42.32
N THR A 439 -8.15 24.28 43.61
CA THR A 439 -7.18 24.38 44.70
C THR A 439 -7.13 23.09 45.52
N LYS A 440 -5.97 22.78 46.11
CA LYS A 440 -5.77 21.56 46.91
C LYS A 440 -6.61 21.52 48.17
N ASP A 441 -6.88 22.67 48.77
CA ASP A 441 -7.75 22.81 49.95
C ASP A 441 -9.24 22.71 49.59
N GLN A 442 -9.57 22.55 48.30
CA GLN A 442 -10.92 22.45 47.77
C GLN A 442 -11.80 23.68 48.05
N SER A 443 -11.18 24.83 48.34
CA SER A 443 -11.89 26.09 48.58
C SER A 443 -12.50 26.69 47.30
N SER A 444 -11.99 26.32 46.12
CA SER A 444 -12.57 26.69 44.83
C SER A 444 -12.68 25.53 43.85
N SER A 445 -13.65 25.62 42.94
CA SER A 445 -13.92 24.60 41.94
C SER A 445 -14.53 25.18 40.66
N GLU A 446 -14.53 24.37 39.61
CA GLU A 446 -15.19 24.61 38.33
C GLU A 446 -15.92 23.35 37.86
N ILE A 447 -16.86 23.50 36.93
CA ILE A 447 -17.42 22.35 36.21
C ILE A 447 -16.39 21.89 35.17
N TRP A 448 -16.35 20.58 34.90
CA TRP A 448 -15.51 20.00 33.85
C TRP A 448 -15.46 20.85 32.57
N ASN A 449 -14.24 21.20 32.18
CA ASN A 449 -13.97 21.95 30.96
C ASN A 449 -13.11 21.13 30.00
N TRP A 450 -13.65 20.81 28.82
CA TRP A 450 -12.95 20.03 27.80
C TRP A 450 -11.63 20.66 27.34
N LYS A 451 -11.56 21.99 27.23
CA LYS A 451 -10.33 22.68 26.85
C LYS A 451 -9.25 22.46 27.91
N ASN A 452 -9.58 22.65 29.19
CA ASN A 452 -8.63 22.41 30.29
C ASN A 452 -8.18 20.95 30.34
N TYR A 453 -9.09 20.00 30.08
CA TYR A 453 -8.73 18.58 29.99
C TYR A 453 -7.76 18.30 28.83
N PHE A 454 -8.05 18.80 27.63
CA PHE A 454 -7.21 18.56 26.45
C PHE A 454 -5.84 19.25 26.56
N GLU A 455 -5.77 20.45 27.15
CA GLU A 455 -4.50 21.08 27.50
C GLU A 455 -3.73 20.22 28.51
N SER A 456 -4.39 19.80 29.60
CA SER A 456 -3.79 18.97 30.66
C SER A 456 -3.24 17.64 30.14
N ILE A 457 -3.99 16.94 29.28
CA ILE A 457 -3.55 15.64 28.75
C ILE A 457 -2.44 15.79 27.72
N SER A 458 -2.42 16.90 26.96
CA SER A 458 -1.36 17.22 26.00
C SER A 458 -0.01 17.46 26.68
N LEU A 459 -0.04 17.94 27.93
CA LEU A 459 1.16 18.19 28.76
C LEU A 459 1.76 16.92 29.38
N GLN A 460 1.02 15.81 29.43
CA GLN A 460 1.51 14.59 30.05
C GLN A 460 2.67 13.99 29.22
N GLY A 461 3.75 13.58 29.89
CA GLY A 461 4.98 13.12 29.24
C GLY A 461 6.00 14.22 28.97
N LEU A 462 5.68 15.48 29.33
CA LEU A 462 6.60 16.62 29.29
C LEU A 462 7.03 17.06 30.70
N ASP A 463 6.80 16.23 31.72
CA ASP A 463 7.00 16.56 33.13
C ASP A 463 8.47 16.73 33.53
N GLU A 464 9.39 16.21 32.72
CA GLU A 464 10.83 16.40 32.91
C GLU A 464 11.33 17.76 32.40
N THR A 465 10.54 18.48 31.61
CA THR A 465 10.95 19.75 30.98
C THR A 465 11.06 20.92 31.96
N ILE A 466 11.88 21.92 31.61
CA ILE A 466 12.06 23.12 32.42
C ILE A 466 10.76 23.93 32.43
N SER A 467 10.12 24.10 31.26
CA SER A 467 8.86 24.84 31.15
C SER A 467 7.75 24.20 32.00
N TYR A 468 7.59 22.87 31.96
CA TYR A 468 6.58 22.19 32.77
C TYR A 468 6.84 22.37 34.27
N LYS A 469 8.06 22.16 34.75
CA LYS A 469 8.40 22.29 36.18
C LYS A 469 8.18 23.71 36.70
N LYS A 470 8.32 24.72 35.84
CA LYS A 470 8.08 26.13 36.17
C LYS A 470 6.58 26.44 36.30
N ASP A 471 5.77 25.98 35.36
CA ASP A 471 4.34 26.29 35.31
C ASP A 471 3.50 25.37 36.21
N PHE A 472 4.00 24.16 36.47
CA PHE A 472 3.42 23.17 37.38
C PHE A 472 4.41 22.76 38.49
N PRO A 473 4.82 23.68 39.39
CA PRO A 473 5.70 23.33 40.50
C PRO A 473 5.11 22.21 41.33
N LYS A 474 6.00 21.39 41.92
CA LYS A 474 5.59 20.36 42.87
C LYS A 474 4.73 21.00 43.97
N ASP A 475 3.64 20.32 44.31
CA ASP A 475 2.67 20.76 45.31
C ASP A 475 1.97 22.10 44.97
N SER A 476 1.87 22.50 43.70
CA SER A 476 1.06 23.66 43.27
C SER A 476 -0.41 23.31 43.04
N ASP A 477 -1.29 24.30 43.16
CA ASP A 477 -2.71 24.16 42.79
C ASP A 477 -2.89 23.89 41.29
N ALA A 478 -2.02 24.44 40.44
CA ALA A 478 -2.01 24.19 39.00
C ALA A 478 -1.74 22.71 38.67
N LEU A 479 -0.70 22.11 39.29
CA LEU A 479 -0.38 20.69 39.12
C LEU A 479 -1.53 19.81 39.63
N PHE A 480 -2.10 20.15 40.78
CA PHE A 480 -3.24 19.45 41.35
C PHE A 480 -4.45 19.46 40.42
N LYS A 481 -4.84 20.64 39.91
CA LYS A 481 -5.94 20.81 38.95
C LYS A 481 -5.70 19.96 37.69
N MET A 482 -4.50 20.03 37.11
CA MET A 482 -4.13 19.25 35.92
C MET A 482 -4.26 17.74 36.17
N GLN A 483 -3.79 17.25 37.33
CA GLN A 483 -3.89 15.85 37.72
C GLN A 483 -5.34 15.40 37.90
N LEU A 484 -6.21 16.24 38.49
CA LEU A 484 -7.63 15.94 38.62
C LEU A 484 -8.32 15.78 37.26
N TYR A 485 -8.04 16.67 36.30
CA TYR A 485 -8.55 16.56 34.94
C TYR A 485 -8.16 15.22 34.28
N ILE A 486 -6.88 14.85 34.38
CA ILE A 486 -6.38 13.58 33.83
C ILE A 486 -7.04 12.39 34.54
N GLN A 487 -7.17 12.43 35.86
CA GLN A 487 -7.77 11.36 36.65
C GLN A 487 -9.24 11.15 36.28
N HIS A 488 -10.04 12.22 36.21
CA HIS A 488 -11.44 12.11 35.80
C HIS A 488 -11.57 11.59 34.36
N GLY A 489 -10.75 12.09 33.43
CA GLY A 489 -10.71 11.56 32.06
C GLY A 489 -10.46 10.05 32.03
N ARG A 490 -9.48 9.56 32.80
CA ARG A 490 -9.17 8.14 32.95
C ARG A 490 -10.34 7.30 33.48
N THR A 491 -11.03 7.82 34.48
CA THR A 491 -12.11 7.10 35.15
C THR A 491 -13.37 6.98 34.29
N TRP A 492 -13.70 7.99 33.49
CA TRP A 492 -15.03 8.11 32.89
C TRP A 492 -15.08 7.92 31.38
N LEU A 493 -14.09 8.40 30.61
CA LEU A 493 -14.25 8.58 29.16
C LEU A 493 -14.32 7.31 28.32
N ASP A 494 -13.83 6.18 28.85
CA ASP A 494 -13.86 4.87 28.19
C ASP A 494 -15.06 4.00 28.62
N LYS A 495 -16.00 4.53 29.42
CA LYS A 495 -17.22 3.81 29.83
C LYS A 495 -18.18 3.61 28.66
N LYS A 496 -18.51 2.35 28.36
CA LYS A 496 -19.33 1.96 27.19
C LYS A 496 -20.82 1.80 27.49
N ASN A 497 -21.20 1.47 28.74
CA ASN A 497 -22.58 1.19 29.19
C ASN A 497 -22.77 1.63 30.63
#